data_AF-A0A8J5ILU3-F1
#
_entry.id   AF-A0A8J5ILU3-F1
#
_cell.length_a   1.000
_cell.length_b   1.000
_cell.length_c   1.000
_cell.angle_alpha   90.00
_cell.angle_beta   90.00
_cell.angle_gamma   90.00
#
_symmetry.space_group_name_H-M   'P 1'
#
loop_
_entity.id
_entity.type
_entity.pdbx_description
1 polymer ?
#
loop_
_entity_poly.entity_id
_entity_poly.type
_entity_poly.pdbx_seq_one_letter_code
_entity_poly.pdbx_strand_id
1 'polypeptide(L)'
;MQDSLNRVWWAVYSVGQALLWQIRNQVVHEGNQWSQQAQLEYMWTSTLRQLTAVARREQIRPQTRIQGLLLQLCIDCFTSMTAVRKNRTRLRAWLQDRHRGGNRQSPS
;
A
#
# COMPACT_ATOMS: atom_id res chain seq x y z
N MET A 1 10.16 -13.18 -18.73
CA MET A 1 9.92 -12.95 -17.29
C MET A 1 10.77 -11.81 -16.75
N GLN A 2 12.06 -11.75 -17.08
CA GLN A 2 12.99 -10.67 -16.70
C GLN A 2 12.47 -9.26 -17.07
N ASP A 3 11.93 -9.09 -18.28
CA ASP A 3 11.44 -7.77 -18.74
C ASP A 3 10.26 -7.24 -17.93
N SER A 4 9.35 -8.13 -17.51
CA SER A 4 8.18 -7.76 -16.70
C SER A 4 8.62 -7.36 -15.29
N LEU A 5 9.56 -8.09 -14.70
CA LEU A 5 10.17 -7.76 -13.40
C LEU A 5 10.92 -6.42 -13.45
N ASN A 6 11.70 -6.18 -14.50
CA ASN A 6 12.39 -4.91 -14.71
C ASN A 6 11.38 -3.75 -14.83
N ARG A 7 10.28 -3.92 -15.55
CA ARG A 7 9.21 -2.90 -15.64
C ARG A 7 8.58 -2.59 -14.29
N VAL A 8 8.28 -3.62 -13.50
CA VAL A 8 7.73 -3.46 -12.13
C VAL A 8 8.75 -2.76 -11.24
N TRP A 9 10.02 -3.18 -11.27
CA TRP A 9 11.10 -2.56 -10.51
C TRP A 9 11.25 -1.07 -10.85
N TRP A 10 11.33 -0.73 -12.13
CA TRP A 10 11.40 0.66 -12.59
C TRP A 10 10.18 1.47 -12.18
N ALA A 11 8.98 0.88 -12.24
CA ALA A 11 7.77 1.52 -11.73
C ALA A 11 7.91 1.81 -10.23
N VAL A 12 8.23 0.82 -9.39
CA VAL A 12 8.36 1.04 -7.94
C VAL A 12 9.46 2.06 -7.61
N TYR A 13 10.61 1.97 -8.26
CA TYR A 13 11.74 2.87 -8.03
C TYR A 13 11.42 4.31 -8.41
N SER A 14 10.87 4.54 -9.61
CA SER A 14 10.51 5.90 -10.07
C SER A 14 9.42 6.52 -9.19
N VAL A 15 8.47 5.71 -8.73
CA VAL A 15 7.41 6.16 -7.81
C VAL A 15 7.97 6.53 -6.45
N GLY A 16 8.87 5.72 -5.90
CA GLY A 16 9.54 6.03 -4.64
C GLY A 16 10.27 7.37 -4.70
N GLN A 17 11.04 7.61 -5.77
CA GLN A 17 11.77 8.86 -5.95
C GLN A 17 10.84 10.07 -6.11
N ALA A 18 9.79 9.95 -6.92
CA ALA A 18 8.83 11.03 -7.11
C ALA A 18 8.11 11.40 -5.79
N LEU A 19 7.68 10.40 -5.02
CA LEU A 19 6.99 10.62 -3.75
C LEU A 19 7.92 11.23 -2.69
N LEU A 20 9.17 10.77 -2.60
CA LEU A 20 10.15 11.37 -1.69
C LEU A 20 10.43 12.83 -2.05
N TRP A 21 10.50 13.16 -3.33
CA TRP A 21 10.65 14.53 -3.79
C TRP A 21 9.42 15.38 -3.43
N GLN A 22 8.20 14.87 -3.62
CA GLN A 22 6.97 15.56 -3.23
C GLN A 22 6.92 15.81 -1.71
N ILE A 23 7.18 14.79 -0.90
CA ILE A 23 7.20 14.91 0.57
C ILE A 23 8.26 15.94 1.01
N ARG A 24 9.46 15.88 0.42
CA ARG A 24 10.52 16.87 0.69
C ARG A 24 10.02 18.28 0.41
N ASN A 25 9.37 18.52 -0.72
CA ASN A 25 8.88 19.84 -1.06
C ASN A 25 7.79 20.32 -0.10
N GLN A 26 6.87 19.44 0.30
CA GLN A 26 5.83 19.77 1.27
C GLN A 26 6.43 20.15 2.62
N VAL A 27 7.47 19.45 3.08
CA VAL A 27 8.14 19.75 4.35
C VAL A 27 8.97 21.03 4.27
N VAL A 28 9.78 21.19 3.22
CA VAL A 28 10.76 22.28 3.11
C VAL A 28 10.13 23.59 2.65
N HIS A 29 9.16 23.54 1.73
CA HIS A 29 8.61 24.73 1.08
C HIS A 29 7.20 25.09 1.57
N GLU A 30 6.38 24.11 1.94
CA GLU A 30 4.99 24.35 2.39
C GLU A 30 4.86 24.36 3.93
N GLY A 31 5.93 24.03 4.66
CA GLY A 31 5.93 23.96 6.12
C GLY A 31 5.08 22.83 6.70
N ASN A 32 4.68 21.86 5.87
CA ASN A 32 3.86 20.73 6.32
C ASN A 32 4.67 19.79 7.22
N GLN A 33 4.04 19.30 8.29
CA GLN A 33 4.62 18.28 9.15
C GLN A 33 4.04 16.91 8.83
N TRP A 34 4.93 15.96 8.54
CA TRP A 34 4.57 14.57 8.28
C TRP A 34 4.94 13.72 9.48
N SER A 35 3.97 12.99 10.04
CA SER A 35 4.29 11.88 10.93
C SER A 35 4.85 10.72 10.09
N GLN A 36 5.76 9.93 10.67
CA GLN A 36 6.34 8.76 9.99
C GLN A 36 5.26 7.80 9.49
N GLN A 37 4.19 7.63 10.28
CA GLN A 37 3.08 6.74 9.93
C GLN A 37 2.22 7.31 8.78
N ALA A 38 1.96 8.62 8.77
CA ALA A 38 1.25 9.27 7.68
C ALA A 38 2.06 9.19 6.37
N GLN A 39 3.37 9.41 6.46
CA GLN A 39 4.28 9.31 5.32
C GLN A 39 4.27 7.89 4.73
N LEU A 40 4.36 6.87 5.58
CA LEU A 40 4.33 5.48 5.15
C LEU A 40 3.00 5.13 4.46
N GLU A 41 1.86 5.50 5.04
CA GLU A 41 0.54 5.24 4.46
C GLU A 41 0.35 5.98 3.13
N TYR A 42 0.83 7.22 3.01
CA TYR A 42 0.79 7.97 1.75
C TYR A 42 1.66 7.34 0.67
N MET A 43 2.90 6.96 1.00
CA MET A 43 3.80 6.31 0.06
C MET A 43 3.25 4.95 -0.39
N TRP A 44 2.68 4.20 0.57
CA TRP A 44 2.07 2.90 0.32
C TRP A 44 0.88 2.98 -0.64
N THR A 45 -0.09 3.83 -0.33
CA THR A 45 -1.30 4.04 -1.15
C THR A 45 -0.95 4.51 -2.56
N SER A 46 0.00 5.45 -2.66
CA SER A 46 0.48 5.95 -3.94
C SER A 46 1.18 4.88 -4.78
N THR A 47 2.00 4.04 -4.15
CA THR A 47 2.69 2.93 -4.83
C THR A 47 1.71 1.88 -5.33
N LEU A 48 0.74 1.47 -4.50
CA LEU A 48 -0.29 0.50 -4.90
C LEU A 48 -1.15 1.01 -6.05
N ARG A 49 -1.48 2.30 -6.07
CA ARG A 49 -2.23 2.93 -7.16
C ARG A 49 -1.46 2.82 -8.48
N GLN A 50 -0.15 3.08 -8.45
CA GLN A 50 0.68 3.03 -9.65
C GLN A 50 0.94 1.60 -10.13
N LEU A 51 1.16 0.65 -9.23
CA LEU A 51 1.25 -0.76 -9.59
C LEU A 51 -0.04 -1.28 -10.23
N THR A 52 -1.20 -0.88 -9.69
CA THR A 52 -2.51 -1.19 -10.29
C THR A 52 -2.64 -0.59 -11.69
N ALA A 53 -2.16 0.64 -11.90
CA ALA A 53 -2.18 1.28 -13.22
C ALA A 53 -1.27 0.54 -14.22
N VAL A 54 -0.10 0.07 -13.79
CA VAL A 54 0.79 -0.78 -14.60
C VAL A 54 0.09 -2.08 -14.96
N ALA A 55 -0.50 -2.78 -13.99
CA ALA A 55 -1.24 -4.03 -14.23
C ALA A 55 -2.35 -3.84 -15.28
N ARG A 56 -3.16 -2.79 -15.15
CA ARG A 56 -4.21 -2.44 -16.12
C ARG A 56 -3.63 -2.14 -17.51
N ARG A 57 -2.52 -1.40 -17.59
CA ARG A 57 -1.87 -1.08 -18.87
C ARG A 57 -1.35 -2.33 -19.59
N GLU A 58 -0.76 -3.27 -18.83
CA GLU A 58 -0.28 -4.54 -19.36
C GLU A 58 -1.44 -5.46 -19.81
N GLN A 59 -2.63 -5.35 -19.19
CA GLN A 59 -3.84 -6.08 -19.60
C GLN A 59 -4.42 -5.63 -20.95
N ILE A 60 -4.25 -4.36 -21.31
CA ILE A 60 -4.76 -3.80 -22.59
C ILE A 60 -3.98 -4.37 -23.78
N ARG A 61 -2.69 -4.69 -23.60
CA ARG A 61 -1.82 -5.18 -24.67
C ARG A 61 -1.96 -6.70 -24.81
N PRO A 62 -2.28 -7.23 -25.99
CA PRO A 62 -2.52 -8.67 -26.16
C PRO A 62 -1.28 -9.51 -25.84
N GLN A 63 -0.07 -8.99 -26.10
CA GLN A 63 1.18 -9.71 -25.85
C GLN A 63 1.53 -9.84 -24.35
N THR A 64 1.00 -8.95 -23.51
CA THR A 64 1.35 -8.87 -22.07
C THR A 64 0.15 -9.07 -21.16
N ARG A 65 -1.01 -9.41 -21.72
CA ARG A 65 -2.28 -9.50 -20.98
C ARG A 65 -2.24 -10.46 -19.81
N ILE A 66 -1.63 -11.63 -20.00
CA ILE A 66 -1.47 -12.64 -18.94
C ILE A 66 -0.62 -12.08 -17.81
N GLN A 67 0.47 -11.37 -18.11
CA GLN A 67 1.34 -10.77 -17.09
C GLN A 67 0.60 -9.66 -16.33
N GLY A 68 -0.20 -8.86 -17.02
CA GLY A 68 -1.05 -7.85 -16.39
C GLY A 68 -2.12 -8.43 -15.46
N LEU A 69 -2.70 -9.59 -15.79
CA LEU A 69 -3.63 -10.31 -14.91
C LEU A 69 -2.93 -10.90 -13.69
N LEU A 70 -1.77 -11.54 -13.89
CA LEU A 70 -0.96 -12.09 -12.80
C LEU A 70 -0.50 -11.00 -11.84
N LEU A 71 -0.06 -9.85 -12.37
CA LEU A 71 0.34 -8.71 -11.55
C LEU A 71 -0.83 -8.17 -10.73
N GLN A 72 -2.02 -8.07 -11.32
CA GLN A 72 -3.23 -7.65 -10.58
C GLN A 72 -3.55 -8.64 -9.45
N LEU A 73 -3.53 -9.95 -9.73
CA LEU A 73 -3.75 -10.99 -8.70
C LEU A 73 -2.72 -10.90 -7.57
N CYS A 74 -1.45 -10.64 -7.88
CA CYS A 74 -0.42 -10.44 -6.86
C CYS A 74 -0.72 -9.22 -5.98
N ILE A 75 -1.15 -8.09 -6.58
CA ILE A 75 -1.52 -6.87 -5.85
C ILE A 75 -2.74 -7.15 -4.95
N ASP A 76 -3.77 -7.81 -5.48
CA ASP A 76 -5.00 -8.13 -4.73
C ASP A 76 -4.70 -9.08 -3.56
N CYS A 77 -3.90 -10.11 -3.79
CA CYS A 77 -3.45 -11.02 -2.74
C CYS A 77 -2.69 -10.27 -1.65
N PHE A 78 -1.72 -9.45 -2.04
CA PHE A 78 -0.90 -8.70 -1.11
C PHE A 78 -1.70 -7.70 -0.27
N THR A 79 -2.61 -6.95 -0.89
CA THR A 79 -3.50 -6.01 -0.18
C THR A 79 -4.43 -6.75 0.77
N SER A 80 -4.99 -7.90 0.37
CA SER A 80 -5.80 -8.75 1.26
C SER A 80 -5.02 -9.21 2.48
N MET A 81 -3.76 -9.65 2.32
CA MET A 81 -2.90 -10.07 3.43
C MET A 81 -2.64 -8.93 4.41
N THR A 82 -2.44 -7.71 3.91
CA THR A 82 -2.24 -6.55 4.77
C THR A 82 -3.50 -6.21 5.57
N ALA A 83 -4.69 -6.32 4.96
CA ALA A 83 -5.96 -6.11 5.64
C ALA A 83 -6.21 -7.15 6.74
N VAL A 84 -5.94 -8.44 6.45
CA VAL A 84 -6.05 -9.52 7.43
C VAL A 84 -5.11 -9.28 8.62
N ARG A 85 -3.87 -8.83 8.37
CA ARG A 85 -2.93 -8.47 9.44
C ARG A 85 -3.44 -7.32 10.30
N LYS A 86 -3.91 -6.22 9.70
CA LYS A 86 -4.49 -5.07 10.43
C LYS A 86 -5.68 -5.52 11.31
N ASN A 87 -6.56 -6.36 10.79
CA ASN A 87 -7.70 -6.90 11.53
C ASN A 87 -7.28 -7.79 12.71
N ARG A 88 -6.28 -8.66 12.53
CA ARG A 88 -5.75 -9.50 13.63
C ARG A 88 -5.14 -8.66 14.75
N THR A 89 -4.39 -7.60 14.42
CA THR A 89 -3.82 -6.70 15.43
C THR A 89 -4.90 -5.97 16.23
N ARG A 90 -5.94 -5.48 15.55
CA ARG A 90 -7.11 -4.86 16.20
C ARG A 90 -7.85 -5.82 17.12
N LEU A 91 -8.08 -7.04 16.66
CA LEU A 91 -8.72 -8.08 17.48
C LEU A 91 -7.91 -8.39 18.74
N ARG A 92 -6.58 -8.49 18.62
CA ARG A 92 -5.69 -8.71 19.78
C ARG A 92 -5.73 -7.55 20.77
N ALA A 93 -5.69 -6.32 20.29
CA ALA A 93 -5.79 -5.13 21.14
C ALA A 93 -7.14 -5.10 21.89
N TRP A 94 -8.24 -5.36 21.18
CA TRP A 94 -9.57 -5.47 21.79
C TRP A 94 -9.67 -6.59 22.84
N LEU A 95 -9.09 -7.76 22.57
CA LEU A 95 -9.05 -8.86 23.54
C LEU A 95 -8.24 -8.49 24.78
N GLN A 96 -7.10 -7.80 24.62
CA GLN A 96 -6.27 -7.33 25.73
C GLN A 96 -6.99 -6.27 26.58
N ASP A 97 -7.70 -5.35 25.94
CA ASP A 97 -8.54 -4.35 26.63
C ASP A 97 -9.71 -5.01 27.36
N ARG A 98 -10.30 -6.07 26.81
CA ARG A 98 -11.36 -6.85 27.49
C ARG A 98 -10.84 -7.56 28.74
N HIS A 99 -9.60 -8.03 28.74
CA HIS A 99 -8.97 -8.65 29.91
C HIS A 99 -8.48 -7.62 30.95
N ARG A 100 -8.11 -6.40 30.56
CA ARG A 100 -7.79 -5.29 31.48
C ARG A 100 -9.01 -4.55 32.00
N GLY A 101 -10.09 -4.51 31.21
CA GLY A 101 -11.27 -3.68 31.42
C GLY A 101 -12.49 -4.48 31.83
N GLY A 102 -12.40 -5.28 32.89
CA GLY A 102 -13.54 -5.93 33.56
C GLY A 102 -14.61 -4.97 34.12
N ASN A 103 -14.71 -3.73 33.61
CA ASN A 103 -15.84 -2.85 33.81
C ASN A 103 -15.87 -1.72 32.76
N ARG A 104 -16.59 -1.90 31.64
CA ARG A 104 -17.48 -0.91 30.98
C ARG A 104 -17.88 -1.34 29.55
N GLN A 105 -19.16 -1.72 29.45
CA GLN A 105 -20.14 -1.61 28.35
C GLN A 105 -19.72 -1.86 26.88
N SER A 106 -20.51 -2.75 26.26
CA SER A 106 -20.55 -3.12 24.84
C SER A 106 -20.81 -1.93 23.91
N PRO A 107 -20.16 -1.85 22.72
CA PRO A 107 -20.55 -0.91 21.69
C PRO A 107 -21.69 -1.50 20.83
N SER A 108 -22.78 -0.74 20.72
CA SER A 108 -23.89 -0.92 19.79
C SER A 108 -23.50 -0.61 18.35
#